data_AF-A0A3E1YAV4-F1
#
_entry.id   AF-A0A3E1YAV4-F1
#
_cell.length_a   1.000
_cell.length_b   1.000
_cell.length_c   1.000
_cell.angle_alpha   90.00
_cell.angle_beta   90.00
_cell.angle_gamma   90.00
#
_symmetry.space_group_name_H-M   'P 1'
#
loop_
_entity.id
_entity.type
_entity.pdbx_description
1 polymer ?
#
loop_
_entity_poly.entity_id
_entity_poly.type
_entity_poly.pdbx_seq_one_letter_code
_entity_poly.pdbx_strand_id
1 'polypeptide(L)'
;MKHSYNKRVILPIRKAMELTQREMSNLLGISIGSFRNYESGRSRGSEFFYQRMMEVFGIDLRQHPDLNKIVFCNAQRVKSEVYRYLNTLEIIE
;
A
#
# COMPACT_ATOMS: atom_id res chain seq x y z
N MET A 1 -13.75 13.61 3.65
CA MET A 1 -13.51 12.42 4.48
C MET A 1 -12.04 12.05 4.35
N LYS A 2 -11.27 11.94 5.44
CA LYS A 2 -9.87 11.48 5.41
C LYS A 2 -9.87 9.95 5.55
N HIS A 3 -9.24 9.25 4.63
CA HIS A 3 -9.01 7.80 4.69
C HIS A 3 -7.74 7.53 5.48
N SER A 4 -7.82 7.72 6.81
CA SER A 4 -6.72 7.51 7.76
C SER A 4 -6.05 6.15 7.58
N TYR A 5 -6.84 5.10 7.31
CA TYR A 5 -6.35 3.76 6.96
C TYR A 5 -5.30 3.79 5.84
N ASN A 6 -5.61 4.40 4.70
CA ASN A 6 -4.69 4.41 3.55
C ASN A 6 -3.34 5.02 3.90
N LYS A 7 -3.33 6.08 4.71
CA LYS A 7 -2.09 6.65 5.21
C LYS A 7 -1.34 5.69 6.13
N ARG A 8 -2.04 5.01 7.03
CA ARG A 8 -1.46 4.04 7.96
C ARG A 8 -0.97 2.76 7.25
N VAL A 9 -1.43 2.48 6.03
CA VAL A 9 -1.04 1.28 5.27
C VAL A 9 -0.01 1.55 4.17
N ILE A 10 -0.30 2.51 3.28
CA ILE A 10 0.52 2.76 2.09
C ILE A 10 1.90 3.30 2.47
N LEU A 11 1.97 4.16 3.51
CA LEU A 11 3.22 4.76 3.94
C LEU A 11 4.20 3.71 4.51
N PRO A 12 3.82 2.82 5.45
CA PRO A 12 4.71 1.75 5.90
C PRO A 12 5.15 0.81 4.78
N ILE A 13 4.24 0.42 3.87
CA ILE A 13 4.60 -0.43 2.72
C ILE A 13 5.71 0.22 1.89
N ARG A 14 5.51 1.47 1.48
CA ARG A 14 6.50 2.19 0.68
C ARG A 14 7.84 2.33 1.40
N LYS A 15 7.79 2.70 2.68
CA LYS A 15 8.99 2.92 3.50
C LYS A 15 9.76 1.62 3.73
N ALA A 16 9.07 0.51 3.96
CA ALA A 16 9.71 -0.80 4.13
C ALA A 16 10.36 -1.29 2.82
N MET A 17 9.84 -0.87 1.66
CA MET A 17 10.45 -1.11 0.36
C MET A 17 11.58 -0.12 0.01
N GLU A 18 11.88 0.84 0.88
CA GLU A 18 12.89 1.88 0.68
C GLU A 18 12.67 2.77 -0.55
N LEU A 19 11.41 2.89 -0.99
CA LEU A 19 11.05 3.65 -2.19
C LEU A 19 10.69 5.10 -1.85
N THR A 20 11.04 6.03 -2.73
CA THR A 20 10.44 7.37 -2.76
C THR A 20 9.00 7.31 -3.30
N GLN A 21 8.21 8.37 -3.05
CA GLN A 21 6.85 8.48 -3.64
C GLN A 21 6.87 8.40 -5.17
N ARG A 22 7.94 8.93 -5.79
CA ARG A 22 8.10 8.94 -7.25
C ARG A 22 8.42 7.55 -7.80
N GLU A 23 9.34 6.84 -7.18
CA GLU A 23 9.69 5.48 -7.61
C GLU A 23 8.49 4.55 -7.47
N MET A 24 7.77 4.62 -6.35
CA MET A 24 6.57 3.79 -6.18
C MET A 24 5.48 4.16 -7.18
N SER A 25 5.25 5.44 -7.46
CA SER A 25 4.28 5.84 -8.49
C SER A 25 4.66 5.34 -9.89
N ASN A 26 5.96 5.37 -10.22
CA ASN A 26 6.47 4.87 -11.49
C ASN A 26 6.27 3.35 -11.63
N LEU A 27 6.59 2.57 -10.59
CA LEU A 27 6.37 1.11 -10.58
C LEU A 27 4.90 0.74 -10.74
N LEU A 28 4.01 1.52 -10.12
CA LEU A 28 2.58 1.33 -10.21
C LEU A 28 1.97 1.84 -11.51
N GLY A 29 2.69 2.66 -12.29
CA GLY A 29 2.17 3.26 -13.51
C GLY A 29 1.09 4.33 -13.27
N ILE A 30 1.18 5.05 -12.15
CA ILE A 30 0.26 6.16 -11.83
C ILE A 30 1.00 7.47 -11.67
N SER A 31 0.26 8.59 -11.75
CA SER A 31 0.86 9.90 -11.49
C SER A 31 1.34 10.03 -10.03
N ILE A 32 2.43 10.77 -9.82
CA ILE A 32 2.93 11.09 -8.48
C ILE A 32 1.89 11.85 -7.64
N GLY A 33 1.06 12.68 -8.27
CA GLY A 33 -0.03 13.42 -7.61
C GLY A 33 -1.11 12.48 -7.07
N SER A 34 -1.52 11.50 -7.88
CA SER A 34 -2.46 10.45 -7.46
C SER A 34 -1.89 9.65 -6.29
N PHE A 35 -0.64 9.18 -6.41
CA PHE A 35 -0.01 8.42 -5.33
C PHE A 35 0.05 9.20 -4.01
N ARG A 36 0.43 10.49 -4.06
CA ARG A 36 0.45 11.37 -2.88
C ARG A 36 -0.93 11.50 -2.23
N ASN A 37 -1.99 11.60 -3.02
CA ASN A 37 -3.35 11.69 -2.50
C ASN A 37 -3.80 10.37 -1.85
N TYR A 38 -3.42 9.23 -2.41
CA TYR A 38 -3.71 7.92 -1.83
C TYR A 38 -2.93 7.70 -0.53
N GLU A 39 -1.61 7.92 -0.56
CA GLU A 39 -0.75 7.77 0.62
C GLU A 39 -1.10 8.75 1.74
N SER A 40 -1.55 9.97 1.43
CA SER A 40 -1.97 10.91 2.48
C SER A 40 -3.38 10.64 3.03
N GLY A 41 -4.10 9.67 2.46
CA GLY A 41 -5.49 9.38 2.81
C GLY A 41 -6.48 10.44 2.31
N ARG A 42 -6.07 11.33 1.39
CA ARG A 42 -6.98 12.31 0.76
C ARG A 42 -7.93 11.67 -0.25
N SER A 43 -7.59 10.48 -0.74
CA SER A 43 -8.42 9.68 -1.64
C SER A 43 -8.27 8.20 -1.33
N ARG A 44 -9.31 7.39 -1.63
CA ARG A 44 -9.29 5.94 -1.42
C ARG A 44 -8.29 5.21 -2.31
N GLY A 45 -8.00 5.72 -3.51
CA GLY A 45 -7.36 4.93 -4.56
C GLY A 45 -8.39 4.53 -5.61
N SER A 46 -7.92 4.32 -6.84
CA SER A 46 -8.72 3.78 -7.94
C SER A 46 -8.58 2.26 -8.02
N GLU A 47 -9.49 1.59 -8.72
CA GLU A 47 -9.38 0.15 -8.99
C GLU A 47 -8.06 -0.19 -9.68
N PHE A 48 -7.65 0.63 -10.65
CA PHE A 48 -6.35 0.49 -11.30
C PHE A 48 -5.20 0.50 -10.28
N PHE A 49 -5.20 1.42 -9.31
CA PHE A 49 -4.16 1.46 -8.28
C PHE A 49 -4.12 0.18 -7.44
N TYR A 50 -5.28 -0.35 -7.03
CA TYR A 50 -5.35 -1.59 -6.26
C TYR A 50 -4.86 -2.79 -7.07
N GLN A 51 -5.29 -2.91 -8.32
CA GLN A 51 -4.83 -3.95 -9.22
C GLN A 51 -3.30 -3.91 -9.39
N ARG A 52 -2.74 -2.70 -9.57
CA ARG A 52 -1.28 -2.53 -9.68
C ARG A 52 -0.55 -2.88 -8.39
N MET A 53 -1.10 -2.61 -7.21
CA MET A 53 -0.53 -3.04 -5.93
C MET A 53 -0.47 -4.58 -5.82
N MET A 54 -1.52 -5.27 -6.27
CA MET A 54 -1.55 -6.74 -6.30
C MET A 54 -0.55 -7.31 -7.31
N GLU A 55 -0.52 -6.76 -8.53
CA GLU A 55 0.35 -7.25 -9.60
C GLU A 55 1.84 -7.00 -9.32
N VAL A 56 2.19 -5.80 -8.84
CA VAL A 56 3.59 -5.40 -8.64
C VAL A 56 4.11 -5.93 -7.31
N PHE A 57 3.33 -5.78 -6.24
CA PHE A 57 3.79 -6.02 -4.87
C PHE A 57 3.11 -7.21 -4.20
N GLY A 58 2.09 -7.82 -4.80
CA GLY A 58 1.37 -8.93 -4.18
C GLY A 58 0.58 -8.51 -2.95
N ILE A 59 0.21 -7.23 -2.84
CA ILE A 59 -0.52 -6.67 -1.69
C ILE A 59 -1.91 -6.25 -2.15
N ASP A 60 -2.93 -6.72 -1.43
CA ASP A 60 -4.31 -6.28 -1.62
C ASP A 60 -4.64 -5.17 -0.63
N LEU A 61 -4.93 -3.98 -1.16
CA LEU A 61 -5.31 -2.81 -0.36
C LEU A 61 -6.83 -2.61 -0.31
N ARG A 62 -7.62 -3.47 -0.96
CA ARG A 62 -9.07 -3.41 -0.91
C ARG A 62 -9.49 -3.79 0.51
N GLN A 63 -9.84 -2.76 1.28
CA GLN A 63 -10.17 -2.88 2.71
C GLN A 63 -11.31 -3.89 2.91
N HIS A 64 -11.14 -4.78 3.89
CA HIS A 64 -12.27 -5.32 4.65
C HIS A 64 -12.33 -4.52 5.96
N PRO A 65 -13.52 -4.04 6.41
CA PRO A 65 -13.65 -3.22 7.61
C PRO A 65 -13.14 -3.88 8.91
N ASP A 66 -12.95 -5.19 8.91
CA ASP A 66 -12.45 -5.95 10.07
C ASP A 66 -10.93 -6.24 10.03
N LEU A 67 -10.22 -5.81 8.98
CA LEU A 67 -8.81 -6.16 8.79
C LEU A 67 -7.88 -5.04 9.27
N ASN A 68 -7.43 -5.18 10.51
CA ASN A 68 -6.34 -4.36 11.08
C ASN A 68 -4.95 -4.79 10.58
N LYS A 69 -4.83 -5.41 9.39
CA LYS A 69 -3.58 -6.01 8.89
C LYS A 69 -3.42 -5.84 7.39
N ILE A 70 -2.17 -5.87 6.92
CA ILE A 70 -1.84 -5.85 5.50
C ILE A 70 -2.12 -7.23 4.90
N VAL A 71 -2.88 -7.27 3.81
CA VAL A 71 -3.22 -8.52 3.10
C VAL A 71 -2.24 -8.75 1.95
N PHE A 72 -1.63 -9.94 1.92
CA PHE A 72 -0.74 -10.37 0.84
C PHE A 72 -1.45 -11.42 -0.01
N CYS A 73 -1.71 -11.13 -1.28
CA CYS A 73 -2.18 -12.10 -2.25
C CYS A 73 -1.02 -12.88 -2.90
N ASN A 74 0.20 -12.34 -2.85
CA ASN A 74 1.42 -13.04 -3.25
C ASN A 74 2.64 -12.53 -2.47
N ALA A 75 2.97 -13.18 -1.35
CA ALA A 75 4.08 -12.78 -0.48
C ALA A 75 5.48 -12.90 -1.15
N GLN A 76 5.63 -13.70 -2.21
CA GLN A 76 6.93 -13.87 -2.90
C GLN A 76 7.34 -12.63 -3.70
N ARG A 77 6.42 -11.69 -3.95
CA ARG A 77 6.70 -10.40 -4.60
C ARG A 77 7.34 -9.37 -3.67
N VAL A 78 7.48 -9.71 -2.39
CA VAL A 78 8.06 -8.86 -1.35
C VAL A 78 9.28 -9.56 -0.78
N LYS A 79 10.37 -8.82 -0.56
CA LYS A 79 11.56 -9.39 0.09
C LYS A 79 11.20 -9.95 1.46
N SER A 80 11.83 -11.04 1.86
CA SER A 80 11.46 -11.81 3.06
C SER A 80 11.45 -10.98 4.36
N GLU A 81 12.37 -10.02 4.47
CA GLU A 81 12.53 -9.10 5.58
C GLU A 81 11.43 -8.04 5.61
N VAL A 82 11.05 -7.54 4.44
CA VAL A 82 9.94 -6.59 4.28
C VAL A 82 8.61 -7.28 4.60
N TYR A 83 8.41 -8.50 4.11
CA TYR A 83 7.24 -9.31 4.46
C TYR A 83 7.15 -9.53 5.96
N ARG A 84 8.24 -9.98 6.61
CA ARG A 84 8.28 -10.20 8.06
C ARG A 84 7.90 -8.94 8.84
N TYR A 85 8.43 -7.78 8.45
CA TYR A 85 8.07 -6.52 9.09
C TYR A 85 6.58 -6.17 8.88
N LEU A 86 6.13 -6.11 7.62
CA LEU A 86 4.78 -5.68 7.28
C LEU A 86 3.69 -6.62 7.81
N ASN A 87 3.97 -7.92 7.91
CA ASN A 87 3.04 -8.93 8.44
C ASN A 87 2.82 -8.82 9.96
N THR A 88 3.68 -8.08 10.67
CA THR A 88 3.54 -7.83 12.11
C THR A 88 2.81 -6.52 12.43
N LEU A 89 2.55 -5.67 11.42
CA LEU A 89 1.92 -4.38 11.63
C LEU A 89 0.42 -4.54 11.90
N GLU A 90 -0.02 -3.97 13.02
CA GLU A 90 -1.43 -3.75 13.32
C GLU A 90 -1.84 -2.33 12.93
N ILE A 91 -2.85 -2.22 12.09
CA ILE A 91 -3.42 -0.96 11.60
C ILE A 91 -4.62 -0.63 12.49
N ILE A 92 -4.39 0.21 13.48
CA ILE A 92 -5.45 0.74 14.35
C ILE A 92 -5.95 2.05 13.74
N GLU A 93 -7.26 2.23 13.60
CA GLU A 93 -7.86 3.45 13.05
C GLU A 93 -7.84 4.64 14.02
#